data_AF-I0WQR9-F1
#
_entry.id   AF-I0WQR9-F1
#
_cell.length_a   1.000
_cell.length_b   1.000
_cell.length_c   1.000
_cell.angle_alpha   90.00
_cell.angle_beta   90.00
_cell.angle_gamma   90.00
#
_symmetry.space_group_name_H-M   'P 1'
#
loop_
_entity.id
_entity.type
_entity.pdbx_description
1 polymer ?
#
loop_
_entity_poly.entity_id
_entity_poly.type
_entity_poly.pdbx_seq_one_letter_code
_entity_poly.pdbx_strand_id
1 'polypeptide(L)'
;MTGEPLSGLTVVELASLAPAPFGCMILADLGADVIRVERAGDGGSGLMAPSGVLDRGRRSIAVNLRTPEGLEAVRTLVERADILVEGFRPGVAERLGIGPDDCLSRNPGLIYGRMTGWGQDGHLAPRAGHDINYIALAGALEPIGRAGERPVPPRSTTRTSARTPALAVGVEPHFYDQLPGPEGRGFAAHVLTGC
;
A
#
# COMPACT_ATOMS: atom_id res chain seq x y z
N MET A 1 11.44 29.59 4.87
CA MET A 1 10.95 28.36 5.54
C MET A 1 10.46 27.44 4.44
N THR A 2 11.26 26.47 4.02
CA THR A 2 10.78 25.42 3.09
C THR A 2 9.98 24.44 3.93
N GLY A 3 8.69 24.73 4.15
CA GLY A 3 7.79 23.79 4.79
C GLY A 3 7.63 22.58 3.89
N GLU A 4 7.84 21.39 4.44
CA GLU A 4 7.61 20.15 3.70
C GLU A 4 6.11 20.10 3.29
N PRO A 5 5.79 19.76 2.03
CA PRO A 5 4.42 19.92 1.50
C PRO A 5 3.33 19.20 2.27
N LEU A 6 3.67 18.07 2.92
CA LEU A 6 2.74 17.23 3.67
C LEU A 6 2.96 17.30 5.19
N SER A 7 3.69 18.30 5.67
CA SER A 7 3.95 18.48 7.10
C SER A 7 2.64 18.61 7.90
N GLY A 8 2.53 17.80 8.94
CA GLY A 8 1.36 17.76 9.83
C GLY A 8 0.29 16.75 9.42
N LEU A 9 0.46 16.02 8.32
CA LEU A 9 -0.38 14.86 8.00
C LEU A 9 0.12 13.61 8.71
N THR A 10 -0.82 12.83 9.25
CA THR A 10 -0.56 11.52 9.86
C THR A 10 -1.08 10.41 8.96
N VAL A 11 -0.22 9.47 8.59
CA VAL A 11 -0.55 8.34 7.71
C VAL A 11 -0.37 7.03 8.46
N VAL A 12 -1.38 6.17 8.45
CA VAL A 12 -1.31 4.80 8.97
C VAL A 12 -1.18 3.84 7.80
N GLU A 13 -0.07 3.13 7.72
CA GLU A 13 0.18 2.12 6.70
C GLU A 13 0.01 0.73 7.28
N LEU A 14 -0.87 -0.09 6.70
CA LEU A 14 -0.92 -1.51 7.00
C LEU A 14 0.09 -2.27 6.15
N ALA A 15 1.00 -2.97 6.82
CA ALA A 15 2.10 -3.70 6.20
C ALA A 15 1.64 -4.58 5.04
N SER A 16 2.14 -4.25 3.84
CA SER A 16 1.78 -4.88 2.56
C SER A 16 3.00 -4.96 1.65
N LEU A 17 2.82 -5.38 0.40
CA LEU A 17 3.92 -5.54 -0.57
C LEU A 17 4.16 -4.26 -1.38
N ALA A 18 5.41 -4.15 -1.85
CA ALA A 18 6.07 -3.17 -2.72
C ALA A 18 5.35 -1.85 -3.06
N PRO A 19 4.23 -1.81 -3.81
CA PRO A 19 3.61 -0.54 -4.19
C PRO A 19 3.16 0.29 -2.98
N ALA A 20 2.53 -0.31 -1.97
CA ALA A 20 2.00 0.46 -0.82
C ALA A 20 3.10 1.01 0.09
N PRO A 21 4.13 0.22 0.43
CA PRO A 21 5.29 0.76 1.13
C PRO A 21 6.07 1.82 0.35
N PHE A 22 6.16 1.71 -0.99
CA PHE A 22 6.76 2.78 -1.80
C PHE A 22 5.91 4.05 -1.76
N GLY A 23 4.59 3.88 -1.90
CA GLY A 23 3.54 4.86 -1.69
C GLY A 23 3.80 5.75 -0.46
N CYS A 24 3.80 5.07 0.69
CA CYS A 24 3.96 5.66 2.01
C CYS A 24 5.37 6.20 2.27
N MET A 25 6.41 5.61 1.68
CA MET A 25 7.77 6.14 1.73
C MET A 25 7.87 7.51 1.07
N ILE A 26 7.24 7.72 -0.09
CA ILE A 26 7.20 9.03 -0.75
C ILE A 26 6.43 10.05 0.10
N LEU A 27 5.33 9.65 0.73
CA LEU A 27 4.59 10.54 1.66
C LEU A 27 5.46 10.96 2.85
N ALA A 28 6.24 10.03 3.42
CA ALA A 28 7.21 10.32 4.46
C ALA A 28 8.32 11.27 3.97
N ASP A 29 8.88 11.03 2.78
CA ASP A 29 9.90 11.90 2.17
C ASP A 29 9.37 13.32 1.90
N LEU A 30 8.05 13.49 1.75
CA LEU A 30 7.36 14.78 1.59
C LEU A 30 6.91 15.42 2.92
N GLY A 31 7.26 14.82 4.06
CA GLY A 31 7.06 15.39 5.41
C GLY A 31 5.86 14.86 6.19
N ALA A 32 5.14 13.85 5.70
CA ALA A 32 4.07 13.22 6.47
C ALA A 32 4.62 12.33 7.60
N ASP A 33 3.93 12.27 8.74
CA ASP A 33 4.23 11.33 9.82
C ASP A 33 3.59 9.97 9.53
N VAL A 34 4.42 9.04 9.04
CA VAL A 34 3.96 7.72 8.61
C VAL A 34 4.22 6.66 9.69
N ILE A 35 3.14 6.03 10.14
CA ILE A 35 3.15 4.92 11.11
C ILE A 35 2.79 3.63 10.39
N ARG A 36 3.77 2.75 10.21
CA ARG A 36 3.59 1.42 9.66
C ARG A 36 3.19 0.42 10.73
N VAL A 37 2.04 -0.23 10.55
CA VAL A 37 1.57 -1.33 11.37
C VAL A 37 2.03 -2.64 10.75
N GLU A 38 3.01 -3.26 11.39
CA GLU A 38 3.53 -4.58 11.06
C GLU A 38 2.73 -5.67 11.77
N ARG A 39 2.64 -6.84 11.16
CA ARG A 39 1.94 -7.98 11.75
C ARG A 39 2.79 -8.59 12.88
N ALA A 40 2.31 -8.50 14.12
CA ALA A 40 2.92 -9.21 15.26
C ALA A 40 2.47 -10.69 15.29
N GLY A 41 3.40 -11.59 15.55
CA GLY A 41 3.14 -13.03 15.68
C GLY A 41 3.08 -13.77 14.34
N ASP A 42 3.44 -15.06 14.39
CA ASP A 42 3.59 -16.00 13.27
C ASP A 42 4.74 -15.60 12.34
N GLY A 43 5.98 -15.89 12.78
CA GLY A 43 7.23 -15.85 11.99
C GLY A 43 7.12 -14.95 10.76
N GLY A 44 7.25 -13.64 10.99
CA GLY A 44 6.87 -12.59 10.04
C GLY A 44 7.10 -13.03 8.62
N SER A 45 6.03 -13.04 7.81
CA SER A 45 6.06 -13.51 6.42
C SER A 45 7.39 -13.10 5.81
N GLY A 46 8.30 -14.06 5.59
CA GLY A 46 9.69 -13.83 5.13
C GLY A 46 9.80 -13.16 3.75
N LEU A 47 8.67 -12.66 3.25
CA LEU A 47 8.49 -11.73 2.15
C LEU A 47 8.80 -10.27 2.55
N MET A 48 8.73 -9.89 3.82
CA MET A 48 9.17 -8.56 4.27
C MET A 48 10.69 -8.56 4.36
N ALA A 49 11.34 -7.94 3.38
CA ALA A 49 12.77 -7.74 3.41
C ALA A 49 13.17 -7.03 4.72
N PRO A 50 14.28 -7.43 5.37
CA PRO A 50 14.81 -6.69 6.51
C PRO A 50 15.11 -5.26 6.08
N SER A 51 14.56 -4.28 6.81
CA SER A 51 14.90 -2.85 6.76
C SER A 51 15.39 -2.38 5.39
N GLY A 52 14.48 -2.36 4.42
CA GLY A 52 14.77 -2.02 3.04
C GLY A 52 14.84 -0.51 2.82
N VAL A 53 15.30 -0.09 1.63
CA VAL A 53 15.25 1.31 1.16
C VAL A 53 13.86 1.93 1.28
N LEU A 54 12.82 1.10 1.25
CA LEU A 54 11.42 1.51 1.41
C LEU A 54 11.08 1.96 2.83
N ASP A 55 11.80 1.48 3.85
CA ASP A 55 11.45 1.70 5.27
C ASP A 55 11.95 3.03 5.84
N ARG A 56 12.69 3.82 5.05
CA ARG A 56 13.18 5.13 5.48
C ARG A 56 12.03 6.10 5.79
N GLY A 57 12.26 7.01 6.75
CA GLY A 57 11.34 8.09 7.08
C GLY A 57 10.07 7.66 7.84
N ARG A 58 9.92 6.37 8.16
CA ARG A 58 8.70 5.82 8.76
C ARG A 58 8.95 5.26 10.15
N ARG A 59 7.95 5.37 11.02
CA ARG A 59 7.92 4.68 12.33
C ARG A 59 7.18 3.36 12.14
N SER A 60 7.58 2.30 12.83
CA SER A 60 6.85 1.03 12.80
C SER A 60 6.43 0.56 14.18
N ILE A 61 5.28 -0.11 14.24
CA ILE A 61 4.76 -0.81 15.41
C ILE A 61 4.33 -2.21 14.99
N ALA A 62 4.57 -3.20 15.83
CA ALA A 62 4.10 -4.57 15.60
C ALA A 62 2.78 -4.79 16.34
N VAL A 63 1.72 -5.13 15.60
CA VAL A 63 0.37 -5.35 16.14
C VAL A 63 -0.23 -6.63 15.57
N ASN A 64 -0.88 -7.42 16.42
CA ASN A 64 -1.64 -8.59 15.96
C ASN A 64 -3.10 -8.19 15.71
N LEU A 65 -3.45 -7.95 14.45
CA LEU A 65 -4.82 -7.59 14.04
C LEU A 65 -5.86 -8.69 14.27
N ARG A 66 -5.45 -9.90 14.69
CA ARG A 66 -6.38 -10.99 15.03
C ARG A 66 -6.84 -10.95 16.47
N THR A 67 -6.21 -10.16 17.34
CA THR A 67 -6.67 -9.98 18.71
C THR A 67 -7.53 -8.73 18.82
N PRO A 68 -8.57 -8.73 19.68
CA PRO A 68 -9.38 -7.54 19.91
C PRO A 68 -8.55 -6.32 20.31
N GLU A 69 -7.52 -6.51 21.14
CA GLU A 69 -6.66 -5.43 21.62
C GLU A 69 -5.80 -4.85 20.50
N GLY A 70 -5.30 -5.71 19.59
CA GLY A 70 -4.52 -5.25 18.44
C GLY A 70 -5.39 -4.52 17.42
N LEU A 71 -6.61 -5.01 17.20
CA LEU A 71 -7.58 -4.32 16.36
C LEU A 71 -7.93 -2.93 16.91
N GLU A 72 -8.24 -2.82 18.20
CA GLU A 72 -8.55 -1.53 18.82
C GLU A 72 -7.36 -0.58 18.88
N ALA A 73 -6.13 -1.09 19.05
CA ALA A 73 -4.92 -0.27 18.96
C ALA A 73 -4.80 0.42 17.59
N VAL A 74 -5.06 -0.30 16.50
CA VAL A 74 -5.04 0.29 15.15
C VAL A 74 -6.21 1.25 14.94
N ARG A 75 -7.42 0.91 15.39
CA ARG A 75 -8.57 1.80 15.29
C ARG A 75 -8.34 3.13 16.03
N THR A 76 -7.66 3.09 17.18
CA THR A 76 -7.25 4.30 17.93
C THR A 76 -6.27 5.16 17.15
N LEU A 77 -5.36 4.55 16.37
CA LEU A 77 -4.48 5.30 15.47
C LEU A 77 -5.27 5.95 14.33
N VAL A 78 -6.21 5.20 13.75
CA VAL A 78 -7.07 5.67 12.66
C VAL A 78 -7.94 6.87 13.06
N GLU A 79 -8.40 6.93 14.31
CA GLU A 79 -9.16 8.07 14.86
C GLU A 79 -8.41 9.42 14.74
N ARG A 80 -7.08 9.39 14.64
CA ARG A 80 -6.22 10.58 14.55
C ARG A 80 -5.46 10.68 13.23
N ALA A 81 -5.62 9.70 12.35
CA ALA A 81 -4.94 9.67 11.07
C ALA A 81 -5.72 10.47 10.03
N ASP A 82 -4.99 11.12 9.12
CA ASP A 82 -5.59 11.75 7.95
C ASP A 82 -5.77 10.72 6.83
N ILE A 83 -4.85 9.75 6.74
CA ILE A 83 -4.82 8.73 5.69
C ILE A 83 -4.57 7.35 6.30
N LEU A 84 -5.32 6.34 5.88
CA LEU A 84 -4.96 4.93 6.06
C LEU A 84 -4.67 4.31 4.70
N VAL A 85 -3.58 3.55 4.58
CA VAL A 85 -3.22 2.83 3.35
C VAL A 85 -3.13 1.33 3.62
N GLU A 86 -3.80 0.53 2.80
CA GLU A 86 -3.75 -0.93 2.87
C GLU A 86 -3.58 -1.56 1.49
N GLY A 87 -2.93 -2.73 1.45
CA GLY A 87 -2.65 -3.47 0.21
C GLY A 87 -3.14 -4.91 0.27
N PHE A 88 -4.19 -5.18 1.03
CA PHE A 88 -4.80 -6.49 1.11
C PHE A 88 -5.69 -6.76 -0.10
N ARG A 89 -5.97 -8.04 -0.34
CA ARG A 89 -6.98 -8.41 -1.33
C ARG A 89 -8.37 -7.93 -0.88
N PRO A 90 -9.29 -7.66 -1.83
CA PRO A 90 -10.67 -7.26 -1.52
C PRO A 90 -11.32 -8.19 -0.48
N GLY A 91 -11.99 -7.61 0.51
CA GLY A 91 -12.69 -8.32 1.58
C GLY A 91 -11.82 -8.71 2.79
N VAL A 92 -10.49 -8.62 2.70
CA VAL A 92 -9.61 -8.99 3.82
C VAL A 92 -9.67 -7.96 4.94
N ALA A 93 -9.65 -6.67 4.61
CA ALA A 93 -9.69 -5.59 5.60
C ALA A 93 -11.02 -5.59 6.37
N GLU A 94 -12.13 -5.80 5.66
CA GLU A 94 -13.49 -5.90 6.22
C GLU A 94 -13.58 -7.09 7.19
N ARG A 95 -13.06 -8.26 6.80
CA ARG A 95 -13.05 -9.43 7.71
C ARG A 95 -12.19 -9.21 8.96
N LEU A 96 -11.18 -8.35 8.87
CA LEU A 96 -10.34 -7.98 10.01
C LEU A 96 -10.95 -6.86 10.87
N GLY A 97 -12.08 -6.26 10.45
CA GLY A 97 -12.73 -5.14 11.16
C GLY A 97 -12.01 -3.80 11.00
N ILE A 98 -11.18 -3.67 9.97
CA ILE A 98 -10.46 -2.45 9.60
C ILE A 98 -10.85 -2.02 8.18
N GLY A 99 -12.07 -2.35 7.78
CA GLY A 99 -12.62 -1.92 6.49
C GLY A 99 -12.93 -0.42 6.47
N PRO A 100 -13.23 0.15 5.30
CA PRO A 100 -13.62 1.54 5.12
C PRO A 100 -14.77 1.92 6.02
N ASP A 101 -15.84 1.12 6.08
CA ASP A 101 -17.00 1.41 6.91
C ASP A 101 -16.63 1.44 8.41
N ASP A 102 -15.83 0.48 8.89
CA ASP A 102 -15.35 0.46 10.27
C ASP A 102 -14.52 1.71 10.60
N CYS A 103 -13.58 2.06 9.72
CA CYS A 103 -12.66 3.17 9.92
C CYS A 103 -13.36 4.54 9.79
N LEU A 104 -14.20 4.72 8.77
CA LEU A 104 -14.96 5.94 8.52
C LEU A 104 -16.03 6.19 9.58
N SER A 105 -16.58 5.14 10.19
CA SER A 105 -17.50 5.30 11.32
C SER A 105 -16.85 5.98 12.53
N ARG A 106 -15.53 5.82 12.69
CA ARG A 106 -14.74 6.43 13.78
C ARG A 106 -14.12 7.76 13.39
N ASN A 107 -13.66 7.86 12.15
CA ASN A 107 -13.06 9.06 11.60
C ASN A 107 -13.68 9.39 10.24
N PRO A 108 -14.77 10.18 10.20
CA PRO A 108 -15.42 10.59 8.95
C PRO A 108 -14.56 11.49 8.06
N GLY A 109 -13.43 12.01 8.55
CA GLY A 109 -12.48 12.79 7.76
C GLY A 109 -11.35 11.96 7.14
N LEU A 110 -11.30 10.64 7.41
CA LEU A 110 -10.23 9.77 6.96
C LEU A 110 -10.28 9.57 5.43
N ILE A 111 -9.11 9.65 4.80
CA ILE A 111 -8.88 9.14 3.44
C ILE A 111 -8.46 7.67 3.56
N TYR A 112 -9.23 6.75 2.98
CA TYR A 112 -8.94 5.32 2.99
C TYR A 112 -8.37 4.89 1.64
N GLY A 113 -7.06 4.63 1.59
CA GLY A 113 -6.34 4.18 0.41
C GLY A 113 -6.22 2.67 0.32
N ARG A 114 -6.61 2.12 -0.83
CA ARG A 114 -6.46 0.70 -1.19
C ARG A 114 -5.54 0.54 -2.37
N MET A 115 -4.58 -0.37 -2.26
CA MET A 115 -3.72 -0.73 -3.38
C MET A 115 -3.78 -2.21 -3.67
N THR A 116 -4.50 -2.58 -4.72
CA THR A 116 -4.86 -3.96 -5.03
C THR A 116 -4.50 -4.32 -6.44
N GLY A 117 -3.75 -5.39 -6.64
CA GLY A 117 -3.15 -5.67 -7.96
C GLY A 117 -4.09 -5.81 -9.17
N TRP A 118 -5.38 -6.06 -8.97
CA TRP A 118 -6.37 -6.16 -10.05
C TRP A 118 -7.62 -5.29 -9.82
N GLY A 119 -7.55 -4.35 -8.88
CA GLY A 119 -8.70 -3.57 -8.42
C GLY A 119 -9.61 -4.32 -7.45
N GLN A 120 -10.70 -3.64 -7.05
CA GLN A 120 -11.70 -4.19 -6.12
C GLN A 120 -12.71 -5.12 -6.81
N ASP A 121 -12.93 -4.93 -8.12
CA ASP A 121 -14.00 -5.58 -8.87
C ASP A 121 -13.49 -6.44 -10.02
N GLY A 122 -14.33 -7.36 -10.49
CA GLY A 122 -14.06 -8.21 -11.64
C GLY A 122 -13.38 -9.54 -11.30
N HIS A 123 -13.21 -10.37 -12.32
CA HIS A 123 -12.82 -11.78 -12.15
C HIS A 123 -11.38 -12.00 -11.64
N LEU A 124 -10.51 -10.98 -11.77
CA LEU A 124 -9.12 -11.03 -11.31
C LEU A 124 -8.94 -10.42 -9.92
N ALA A 125 -9.89 -9.64 -9.40
CA ALA A 125 -9.85 -9.03 -8.07
C ALA A 125 -9.46 -9.99 -6.91
N PRO A 126 -9.95 -11.26 -6.85
CA PRO A 126 -9.55 -12.17 -5.78
C PRO A 126 -8.15 -12.79 -5.96
N ARG A 127 -7.50 -12.57 -7.11
CA ARG A 127 -6.20 -13.17 -7.45
C ARG A 127 -5.04 -12.31 -6.96
N ALA A 128 -3.89 -12.96 -6.72
CA ALA A 128 -2.66 -12.23 -6.45
C ALA A 128 -2.19 -11.52 -7.73
N GLY A 129 -1.88 -10.23 -7.62
CA GLY A 129 -1.23 -9.45 -8.67
C GLY A 129 0.23 -9.23 -8.29
N HIS A 130 1.12 -9.91 -8.99
CA HIS A 130 2.56 -9.65 -8.92
C HIS A 130 3.04 -9.13 -10.27
N ASP A 131 4.18 -8.43 -10.27
CA ASP A 131 4.87 -7.91 -11.45
C ASP A 131 4.91 -8.90 -12.62
N ILE A 132 5.26 -10.16 -12.35
CA ILE A 132 5.32 -11.23 -13.35
C ILE A 132 3.95 -11.56 -13.96
N ASN A 133 2.87 -11.44 -13.18
CA ASN A 133 1.52 -11.70 -13.68
C ASN A 133 1.08 -10.62 -14.68
N TYR A 134 1.41 -9.35 -14.41
CA TYR A 134 1.09 -8.24 -15.31
C TYR A 134 1.80 -8.37 -16.65
N ILE A 135 3.12 -8.58 -16.63
CA ILE A 135 3.90 -8.71 -17.86
C ILE A 135 3.55 -9.98 -18.65
N ALA A 136 3.15 -11.06 -17.96
CA ALA A 136 2.67 -12.27 -18.62
C ALA A 136 1.35 -12.02 -19.35
N LEU A 137 0.38 -11.39 -18.69
CA LEU A 137 -0.93 -11.13 -19.28
C LEU A 137 -0.88 -10.06 -20.38
N ALA A 138 0.02 -9.09 -20.28
CA ALA A 138 0.26 -8.09 -21.33
C ALA A 138 1.01 -8.65 -22.56
N GLY A 139 1.45 -9.91 -22.54
CA GLY A 139 2.25 -10.53 -23.59
C GLY A 139 3.73 -10.08 -23.61
N ALA A 140 4.11 -9.14 -22.76
CA ALA A 140 5.49 -8.64 -22.66
C ALA A 140 6.49 -9.70 -22.16
N LEU A 141 6.01 -10.76 -21.50
CA LEU A 141 6.84 -11.88 -21.09
C LEU A 141 7.22 -12.80 -22.25
N GLU A 142 6.37 -12.94 -23.27
CA GLU A 142 6.57 -13.87 -24.39
C GLU A 142 7.93 -13.73 -25.10
N PRO A 143 8.41 -12.52 -25.47
CA PRO A 143 9.68 -12.36 -26.15
C PRO A 143 10.90 -12.54 -25.22
N ILE A 144 10.69 -12.69 -23.91
CA ILE A 144 11.76 -12.84 -22.92
C ILE A 144 12.10 -14.33 -22.80
N GLY A 145 12.87 -14.85 -23.74
CA GLY A 145 13.25 -16.26 -23.77
C GLY A 145 13.93 -16.64 -25.07
N ARG A 146 14.31 -17.91 -25.20
CA ARG A 146 14.79 -18.44 -26.50
C ARG A 146 13.59 -18.85 -27.35
N ALA A 147 13.71 -18.70 -28.66
CA ALA A 147 12.69 -19.14 -29.59
C ALA A 147 12.34 -20.63 -29.40
N GLY A 148 11.05 -20.94 -29.24
CA GLY A 148 10.56 -22.30 -29.01
C GLY A 148 10.73 -22.81 -27.57
N GLU A 149 11.30 -22.02 -26.66
CA GLU A 149 11.39 -22.34 -25.24
C GLU A 149 10.33 -21.57 -24.43
N ARG A 150 10.16 -21.96 -23.16
CA ARG A 150 9.27 -21.21 -22.25
C ARG A 150 9.87 -19.83 -21.96
N PRO A 151 9.03 -18.79 -21.84
CA PRO A 151 9.47 -17.49 -21.36
C PRO A 151 10.19 -17.59 -20.00
N VAL A 152 11.26 -16.84 -19.86
CA VAL A 152 12.08 -16.77 -18.67
C VAL A 152 11.68 -15.52 -17.89
N PRO A 153 11.38 -15.64 -16.58
CA PRO A 153 11.16 -14.47 -15.75
C PRO A 153 12.34 -13.49 -15.89
N PRO A 154 12.10 -12.20 -16.20
CA PRO A 154 13.18 -11.24 -16.29
C PRO A 154 13.96 -11.23 -14.98
N ARG A 155 15.30 -11.26 -15.08
CA ARG A 155 16.17 -11.13 -13.91
C ARG A 155 16.01 -9.72 -13.34
N SER A 156 15.17 -9.53 -12.34
CA SER A 156 15.38 -8.45 -11.39
C SER A 156 16.60 -8.86 -10.55
N THR A 157 17.70 -8.12 -10.64
CA THR A 157 18.94 -8.40 -9.89
C THR A 157 18.78 -8.23 -8.38
N THR A 158 17.58 -7.88 -7.91
CA THR A 158 17.20 -7.87 -6.51
C THR A 158 15.74 -8.30 -6.41
N ARG A 159 15.51 -9.37 -5.64
CA ARG A 159 14.19 -9.81 -5.18
C ARG A 159 13.42 -8.59 -4.66
N THR A 160 12.52 -8.08 -5.48
CA THR A 160 11.57 -7.01 -5.17
C THR A 160 12.20 -5.70 -4.65
N SER A 161 13.17 -5.12 -5.35
CA SER A 161 13.58 -3.74 -5.03
C SER A 161 13.78 -2.82 -6.24
N ALA A 162 12.96 -1.76 -6.27
CA ALA A 162 13.31 -0.41 -6.70
C ALA A 162 13.64 -0.14 -8.19
N ARG A 163 13.52 -1.08 -9.13
CA ARG A 163 13.71 -0.80 -10.57
C ARG A 163 12.57 -1.20 -11.52
N THR A 164 11.37 -1.39 -11.00
CA THR A 164 10.14 -1.33 -11.82
C THR A 164 9.34 -0.04 -11.55
N PRO A 165 9.92 1.17 -11.50
CA PRO A 165 9.06 2.35 -11.47
C PRO A 165 8.26 2.43 -12.78
N ALA A 166 8.81 2.06 -13.95
CA ALA A 166 8.12 2.34 -15.22
C ALA A 166 6.81 1.55 -15.49
N LEU A 167 6.58 0.40 -14.85
CA LEU A 167 5.33 -0.37 -15.04
C LEU A 167 4.36 -0.25 -13.86
N ALA A 168 4.84 0.04 -12.64
CA ALA A 168 3.99 0.44 -11.52
C ALA A 168 3.55 1.93 -11.60
N VAL A 169 4.31 2.77 -12.31
CA VAL A 169 3.95 4.18 -12.57
C VAL A 169 2.73 4.33 -13.49
N GLY A 170 2.27 3.26 -14.17
CA GLY A 170 0.96 3.29 -14.85
C GLY A 170 -0.24 3.21 -13.88
N VAL A 171 0.01 2.76 -12.65
CA VAL A 171 -0.99 2.44 -11.63
C VAL A 171 -1.02 3.50 -10.54
N GLU A 172 0.15 4.00 -10.16
CA GLU A 172 0.35 4.94 -9.05
C GLU A 172 -0.24 6.36 -9.24
N PRO A 173 -0.36 6.99 -10.43
CA PRO A 173 -0.74 8.40 -10.50
C PRO A 173 -2.18 8.64 -10.06
N HIS A 174 -3.09 7.67 -10.24
CA HIS A 174 -4.48 7.84 -9.80
C HIS A 174 -4.64 7.94 -8.28
N PHE A 175 -3.76 7.30 -7.50
CA PHE A 175 -3.81 7.42 -6.05
C PHE A 175 -3.28 8.79 -5.60
N TYR A 176 -2.13 9.22 -6.12
CA TYR A 176 -1.50 10.50 -5.76
C TYR A 176 -2.25 11.72 -6.29
N ASP A 177 -2.84 11.65 -7.49
CA ASP A 177 -3.68 12.72 -8.05
C ASP A 177 -4.98 12.92 -7.25
N GLN A 178 -5.37 11.90 -6.47
CA GLN A 178 -6.53 11.95 -5.58
C GLN A 178 -6.18 12.38 -4.15
N LEU A 179 -4.88 12.57 -3.84
CA LEU A 179 -4.46 13.17 -2.59
C LEU A 179 -4.57 14.70 -2.68
N PRO A 180 -5.09 15.37 -1.64
CA PRO A 180 -5.29 16.82 -1.68
C PRO A 180 -3.94 17.56 -1.77
N GLY A 181 -3.93 18.64 -2.55
CA GLY A 181 -2.80 19.57 -2.62
C GLY A 181 -2.64 20.44 -1.36
N PRO A 182 -1.52 21.18 -1.23
CA PRO A 182 -1.13 21.89 0.00
C PRO A 182 -2.11 22.98 0.48
N GLU A 183 -3.12 23.36 -0.30
CA GLU A 183 -4.05 24.46 0.01
C GLU A 183 -5.46 24.01 0.45
N GLY A 184 -5.77 22.71 0.49
CA GLY A 184 -7.13 22.20 0.70
C GLY A 184 -7.34 21.41 2.00
N ARG A 185 -7.54 22.09 3.13
CA ARG A 185 -7.97 21.46 4.41
C ARG A 185 -9.47 21.17 4.44
N GLY A 186 -9.97 20.46 3.44
CA GLY A 186 -11.36 20.01 3.37
C GLY A 186 -11.38 18.52 3.04
N PHE A 187 -11.19 17.67 4.06
CA PHE A 187 -11.24 16.24 3.89
C PHE A 187 -12.71 15.78 3.84
N ALA A 188 -13.18 15.37 2.67
CA ALA A 188 -14.34 14.49 2.60
C ALA A 188 -13.85 13.04 2.67
N ALA A 189 -14.60 12.17 3.37
CA ALA A 189 -14.33 10.74 3.38
C ALA A 189 -14.26 10.19 1.96
N HIS A 190 -13.12 9.63 1.58
CA HIS A 190 -12.93 9.05 0.25
C HIS A 190 -12.19 7.71 0.35
N VAL A 191 -12.73 6.70 -0.34
CA VAL A 191 -12.02 5.43 -0.58
C VAL A 191 -11.32 5.56 -1.93
N LEU A 192 -9.99 5.62 -1.91
CA LEU A 192 -9.17 5.70 -3.11
C LEU A 192 -8.67 4.30 -3.46
N THR A 193 -8.79 3.88 -4.72
CA THR A 193 -8.35 2.56 -5.18
C THR A 193 -7.30 2.71 -6.28
N GLY A 194 -6.13 2.13 -6.07
CA GLY A 194 -5.09 1.92 -7.09
C GLY A 194 -4.97 0.43 -7.48
N CYS A 195 -4.68 0.16 -8.76
CA CYS A 195 -4.61 -1.18 -9.35
C CYS A 195 -3.20 -1.66 -9.69
#